data_AF-A0A6N9SRR2-F1
#
_entry.id   AF-A0A6N9SRR2-F1
#
_cell.length_a   1.000
_cell.length_b   1.000
_cell.length_c   1.000
_cell.angle_alpha   90.00
_cell.angle_beta   90.00
_cell.angle_gamma   90.00
#
_symmetry.space_group_name_H-M   'P 1'
#
loop_
_entity.id
_entity.type
_entity.pdbx_description
1 polymer ?
#
loop_
_entity_poly.entity_id
_entity_poly.type
_entity_poly.pdbx_seq_one_letter_code
_entity_poly.pdbx_strand_id
1 'polypeptide(L)'
;MEDEFHVHGAHEHEVEHAATHGQGGTVALAQQVAIFTAILAAIGAVVSYLGGNTQNESLMHKNEAVLYKAHASDQWSFYQAKSTKAHLMTLASQLAPEDKRQGYAQDLKRYETEKKEIKARAEAFEAQSRYENELADKYFHPHHALALAMTFIQIAIALASVTALTQRRWLLWPAGLGALVGCGLAVWAYL
;
A
#
# COMPACT_ATOMS: atom_id res chain seq x y z
N MET A 1 32.96 71.68 16.09
CA MET A 1 32.47 70.29 16.09
C MET A 1 31.04 70.36 15.58
N GLU A 2 30.85 70.77 14.33
CA GLU A 2 30.82 69.92 13.12
C GLU A 2 29.48 69.17 13.03
N ASP A 3 28.47 69.89 12.56
CA ASP A 3 27.24 69.31 12.02
C ASP A 3 27.56 68.71 10.65
N GLU A 4 27.84 67.41 10.63
CA GLU A 4 28.07 66.63 9.42
C GLU A 4 26.74 66.45 8.67
N PHE A 5 26.44 67.39 7.77
CA PHE A 5 25.35 67.24 6.79
C PHE A 5 25.72 66.11 5.82
N HIS A 6 25.25 64.91 6.15
CA HIS A 6 25.39 63.73 5.32
C HIS A 6 24.41 63.84 4.13
N VAL A 7 24.88 64.45 3.04
CA VAL A 7 24.14 64.51 1.78
C VAL A 7 24.23 63.14 1.12
N HIS A 8 23.18 62.33 1.27
CA HIS A 8 23.05 61.08 0.51
C HIS A 8 23.14 61.39 -0.99
N GLY A 9 24.12 60.78 -1.67
CA GLY A 9 24.24 60.89 -3.11
C GLY A 9 23.03 60.24 -3.78
N ALA A 10 22.45 60.89 -4.80
CA ALA A 10 21.31 60.34 -5.57
C ALA A 10 21.56 58.91 -6.07
N HIS A 11 22.83 58.53 -6.26
CA HIS A 11 23.22 57.17 -6.61
C HIS A 11 23.06 56.12 -5.50
N GLU A 12 23.15 56.45 -4.21
CA GLU A 12 22.94 55.47 -3.13
C GLU A 12 21.47 55.08 -3.03
N HIS A 13 20.56 56.05 -3.22
CA HIS A 13 19.12 55.82 -3.27
C HIS A 13 18.70 54.97 -4.49
N GLU A 14 19.36 55.13 -5.64
CA GLU A 14 19.08 54.33 -6.84
C GLU A 14 19.59 52.89 -6.72
N VAL A 15 20.69 52.65 -6.02
CA VAL A 15 21.22 51.29 -5.80
C VAL A 15 20.36 50.54 -4.77
N GLU A 16 19.84 51.22 -3.76
CA GLU A 16 18.91 50.63 -2.79
C GLU A 16 17.53 50.35 -3.42
N HIS A 17 17.02 51.21 -4.30
CA HIS A 17 15.81 50.94 -5.07
C HIS A 17 16.02 49.83 -6.14
N ALA A 18 17.18 49.76 -6.79
CA ALA A 18 17.50 48.69 -7.75
C ALA A 18 17.67 47.32 -7.07
N ALA A 19 18.29 47.25 -5.89
CA ALA A 19 18.42 46.03 -5.10
C ALA A 19 17.07 45.54 -4.58
N THR A 20 16.20 46.45 -4.13
CA THR A 20 14.88 46.11 -3.59
C THR A 20 13.91 45.67 -4.69
N HIS A 21 13.98 46.25 -5.90
CA HIS A 21 13.19 45.79 -7.05
C HIS A 21 13.71 44.48 -7.69
N GLY A 22 15.02 44.21 -7.64
CA GLY A 22 15.61 42.95 -8.12
C GLY A 22 15.41 41.76 -7.18
N GLN A 23 15.35 41.99 -5.87
CA GLN A 23 15.20 40.95 -4.84
C GLN A 23 13.76 40.78 -4.32
N GLY A 24 12.91 41.81 -4.36
CA GLY A 24 11.50 41.69 -3.92
C GLY A 24 10.70 40.66 -4.73
N GLY A 25 10.99 40.55 -6.03
CA GLY A 25 10.37 39.55 -6.91
C GLY A 25 10.88 38.12 -6.68
N THR A 26 12.08 37.94 -6.12
CA THR A 26 12.70 36.63 -5.86
C THR A 26 12.35 36.12 -4.47
N VAL A 27 12.31 36.99 -3.46
CA VAL A 27 11.82 36.66 -2.11
C VAL A 27 10.33 36.31 -2.16
N ALA A 28 9.50 37.08 -2.89
CA ALA A 28 8.08 36.78 -3.05
C ALA A 28 7.85 35.44 -3.79
N LEU A 29 8.66 35.12 -4.81
CA LEU A 29 8.55 33.85 -5.54
C LEU A 29 9.01 32.67 -4.69
N ALA A 30 10.10 32.80 -3.95
CA ALA A 30 10.56 31.76 -3.02
C ALA A 30 9.53 31.50 -1.92
N GLN A 31 8.91 32.55 -1.37
CA GLN A 31 7.85 32.43 -0.38
C GLN A 31 6.58 31.77 -0.96
N GLN A 32 6.19 32.11 -2.19
CA GLN A 32 5.08 31.46 -2.89
C GLN A 32 5.34 29.97 -3.15
N VAL A 33 6.55 29.60 -3.58
CA VAL A 33 6.93 28.19 -3.80
C VAL A 33 6.99 27.43 -2.47
N ALA A 34 7.46 28.04 -1.39
CA ALA A 34 7.48 27.43 -0.07
C ALA A 34 6.06 27.14 0.45
N ILE A 35 5.14 28.11 0.34
CA ILE A 35 3.73 27.92 0.73
C ILE A 35 3.07 26.85 -0.14
N PHE A 36 3.29 26.86 -1.46
CA PHE A 36 2.76 25.86 -2.38
C PHE A 36 3.25 24.45 -2.03
N THR A 37 4.54 24.31 -1.74
CA THR A 37 5.15 23.04 -1.34
C THR A 37 4.61 22.55 0.00
N ALA A 38 4.39 23.44 0.97
CA ALA A 38 3.79 23.10 2.25
C ALA A 38 2.34 22.57 2.11
N ILE A 39 1.55 23.18 1.22
CA ILE A 39 0.18 22.72 0.92
C ILE A 39 0.22 21.34 0.25
N LEU A 40 1.08 21.14 -0.74
CA LEU A 40 1.24 19.82 -1.38
C LEU A 40 1.73 18.75 -0.41
N ALA A 41 2.62 19.10 0.52
CA ALA A 41 3.08 18.19 1.56
C ALA A 41 1.94 17.77 2.50
N ALA A 42 1.07 18.71 2.91
CA ALA A 42 -0.10 18.41 3.72
C ALA A 42 -1.10 17.49 2.99
N ILE A 43 -1.39 17.78 1.71
CA ILE A 43 -2.26 16.92 0.89
C ILE A 43 -1.62 15.55 0.68
N GLY A 44 -0.32 15.50 0.38
CA GLY A 44 0.44 14.26 0.25
C GLY A 44 0.42 13.41 1.51
N ALA A 45 0.51 14.03 2.70
CA ALA A 45 0.39 13.34 3.98
C ALA A 45 -1.01 12.73 4.19
N VAL A 46 -2.07 13.44 3.81
CA VAL A 46 -3.45 12.93 3.88
C VAL A 46 -3.67 11.77 2.91
N VAL A 47 -3.21 11.90 1.66
CA VAL A 47 -3.27 10.82 0.66
C VAL A 47 -2.47 9.61 1.11
N SER A 48 -1.29 9.82 1.72
CA SER A 48 -0.46 8.76 2.28
C SER A 48 -1.15 8.02 3.42
N TYR A 49 -1.77 8.75 4.34
CA TYR A 49 -2.52 8.15 5.45
C TYR A 49 -3.71 7.33 4.96
N LEU A 50 -4.50 7.87 4.02
CA LEU A 50 -5.67 7.18 3.47
C LEU A 50 -5.29 5.96 2.63
N GLY A 51 -4.23 6.07 1.82
CA GLY A 51 -3.64 4.96 1.07
C GLY A 51 -3.12 3.87 1.99
N GLY A 52 -2.42 4.25 3.06
CA GLY A 52 -1.88 3.33 4.06
C GLY A 52 -2.96 2.60 4.88
N ASN A 53 -4.00 3.30 5.32
CA ASN A 53 -5.08 2.68 6.10
C ASN A 53 -5.87 1.65 5.27
N THR A 54 -6.22 2.00 4.04
CA THR A 54 -6.92 1.09 3.11
C THR A 54 -6.04 -0.10 2.72
N GLN A 55 -4.74 0.14 2.54
CA GLN A 55 -3.75 -0.91 2.30
C GLN A 55 -3.68 -1.88 3.48
N ASN A 56 -3.65 -1.37 4.71
CA ASN A 56 -3.48 -2.19 5.91
C ASN A 56 -4.65 -3.14 6.14
N GLU A 57 -5.88 -2.68 5.98
CA GLU A 57 -7.08 -3.52 6.06
C GLU A 57 -7.09 -4.60 4.97
N SER A 58 -6.75 -4.24 3.72
CA SER A 58 -6.66 -5.22 2.63
C SER A 58 -5.56 -6.26 2.86
N LEU A 59 -4.42 -5.85 3.43
CA LEU A 59 -3.33 -6.75 3.77
C LEU A 59 -3.69 -7.69 4.92
N MET A 60 -4.45 -7.19 5.90
CA MET A 60 -4.95 -8.01 7.02
C MET A 60 -5.81 -9.17 6.48
N HIS A 61 -6.81 -8.88 5.65
CA HIS A 61 -7.66 -9.92 5.04
C HIS A 61 -6.87 -10.87 4.13
N LYS A 62 -5.88 -10.38 3.36
CA LYS A 62 -5.00 -11.27 2.57
C LYS A 62 -4.14 -12.17 3.46
N ASN A 63 -3.62 -11.67 4.58
CA ASN A 63 -2.85 -12.47 5.52
C ASN A 63 -3.72 -13.54 6.18
N GLU A 64 -4.95 -13.21 6.58
CA GLU A 64 -5.91 -14.19 7.10
C GLU A 64 -6.26 -15.24 6.05
N ALA A 65 -6.53 -14.84 4.81
CA ALA A 65 -6.77 -15.76 3.71
C ALA A 65 -5.60 -16.74 3.50
N VAL A 66 -4.36 -16.24 3.57
CA VAL A 66 -3.14 -17.05 3.46
C VAL A 66 -2.99 -18.00 4.65
N LEU A 67 -3.28 -17.54 5.87
CA LEU A 67 -3.26 -18.36 7.08
C LEU A 67 -4.27 -19.53 6.98
N TYR A 68 -5.51 -19.24 6.60
CA TYR A 68 -6.53 -20.28 6.40
C TYR A 68 -6.16 -21.24 5.27
N LYS A 69 -5.53 -20.74 4.19
CA LYS A 69 -5.03 -21.58 3.11
C LYS A 69 -3.90 -22.52 3.57
N ALA A 70 -3.01 -22.05 4.44
CA ALA A 70 -1.98 -22.87 5.06
C ALA A 70 -2.60 -23.97 5.94
N HIS A 71 -3.57 -23.62 6.79
CA HIS A 71 -4.30 -24.61 7.58
C HIS A 71 -5.04 -25.63 6.73
N ALA A 72 -5.67 -25.23 5.62
CA ALA A 72 -6.29 -26.14 4.67
C ALA A 72 -5.26 -27.10 4.04
N SER A 73 -4.09 -26.58 3.64
CA SER A 73 -2.98 -27.39 3.09
C SER A 73 -2.48 -28.44 4.09
N ASP A 74 -2.37 -28.06 5.37
CA ASP A 74 -1.99 -29.00 6.43
C ASP A 74 -3.03 -30.11 6.60
N GLN A 75 -4.33 -29.76 6.59
CA GLN A 75 -5.40 -30.76 6.68
C GLN A 75 -5.42 -31.69 5.46
N TRP A 76 -5.19 -31.18 4.25
CA TRP A 76 -5.06 -32.01 3.05
C TRP A 76 -3.85 -32.95 3.13
N SER A 77 -2.73 -32.48 3.69
CA SER A 77 -1.55 -33.30 3.94
C SER A 77 -1.84 -34.41 4.96
N PHE A 78 -2.56 -34.11 6.05
CA PHE A 78 -3.01 -35.12 7.00
C PHE A 78 -3.97 -36.13 6.38
N TYR A 79 -4.91 -35.67 5.56
CA TYR A 79 -5.82 -36.54 4.82
C TYR A 79 -5.05 -37.50 3.91
N GLN A 80 -4.08 -36.99 3.16
CA GLN A 80 -3.24 -37.80 2.29
C GLN A 80 -2.44 -38.84 3.09
N ALA A 81 -1.81 -38.44 4.19
CA ALA A 81 -1.07 -39.35 5.06
C ALA A 81 -1.96 -40.46 5.65
N LYS A 82 -3.17 -40.12 6.12
CA LYS A 82 -4.15 -41.10 6.61
C LYS A 82 -4.64 -42.02 5.50
N SER A 83 -4.87 -41.48 4.31
CA SER A 83 -5.27 -42.28 3.13
C SER A 83 -4.19 -43.29 2.74
N THR A 84 -2.92 -42.89 2.73
CA THR A 84 -1.80 -43.80 2.49
C THR A 84 -1.74 -44.90 3.56
N LYS A 85 -1.89 -44.57 4.84
CA LYS A 85 -1.95 -45.55 5.94
C LYS A 85 -3.13 -46.53 5.77
N ALA A 86 -4.30 -46.03 5.40
CA ALA A 86 -5.47 -46.88 5.14
C ALA A 86 -5.25 -47.82 3.94
N HIS A 87 -4.61 -47.33 2.87
CA HIS A 87 -4.27 -48.17 1.72
C HIS A 87 -3.27 -49.28 2.08
N LEU A 88 -2.23 -48.95 2.86
CA LEU A 88 -1.29 -49.93 3.39
C LEU A 88 -2.00 -50.95 4.30
N MET A 89 -2.94 -50.51 5.14
CA MET A 89 -3.72 -51.41 5.99
C MET A 89 -4.64 -52.32 5.19
N THR A 90 -5.20 -51.82 4.09
CA THR A 90 -6.00 -52.61 3.15
C THR A 90 -5.16 -53.74 2.55
N LEU A 91 -3.95 -53.42 2.07
CA LEU A 91 -3.01 -54.43 1.57
C LEU A 91 -2.63 -55.42 2.67
N ALA A 92 -2.27 -54.93 3.87
CA ALA A 92 -1.95 -55.79 5.00
C ALA A 92 -3.10 -56.74 5.37
N SER A 93 -4.35 -56.27 5.32
CA SER A 93 -5.52 -57.09 5.60
C SER A 93 -5.75 -58.21 4.58
N GLN A 94 -5.39 -57.97 3.31
CA GLN A 94 -5.50 -58.99 2.24
C GLN A 94 -4.41 -60.06 2.35
N LEU A 95 -3.24 -59.69 2.86
CA LEU A 95 -2.11 -60.59 3.08
C LEU A 95 -2.15 -61.29 4.45
N ALA A 96 -2.96 -60.81 5.39
CA ALA A 96 -3.01 -61.32 6.75
C ALA A 96 -3.78 -62.65 6.88
N PRO A 97 -3.39 -63.51 7.83
CA PRO A 97 -4.18 -64.68 8.18
C PRO A 97 -5.55 -64.29 8.75
N GLU A 98 -6.49 -65.23 8.69
CA GLU A 98 -7.92 -65.01 8.93
C GLU A 98 -8.24 -64.51 10.34
N ASP A 99 -7.39 -64.83 11.31
CA ASP A 99 -7.46 -64.40 12.72
C ASP A 99 -7.24 -62.89 12.91
N LYS A 100 -6.42 -62.24 12.07
CA LYS A 100 -6.09 -60.81 12.18
C LYS A 100 -6.89 -59.91 11.25
N ARG A 101 -7.60 -60.47 10.26
CA ARG A 101 -8.42 -59.71 9.30
C ARG A 101 -9.47 -58.82 9.98
N GLN A 102 -10.06 -59.28 11.08
CA GLN A 102 -11.12 -58.55 11.78
C GLN A 102 -10.61 -57.27 12.47
N GLY A 103 -9.39 -57.30 13.03
CA GLY A 103 -8.74 -56.12 13.62
C GLY A 103 -8.43 -55.06 12.57
N TYR A 104 -7.88 -55.48 11.42
CA TYR A 104 -7.61 -54.56 10.30
C TYR A 104 -8.88 -53.92 9.74
N ALA A 105 -9.98 -54.66 9.66
CA ALA A 105 -11.27 -54.12 9.21
C ALA A 105 -11.82 -53.03 10.16
N GLN A 106 -11.61 -53.17 11.47
CA GLN A 106 -11.98 -52.14 12.45
C GLN A 106 -11.09 -50.88 12.30
N ASP A 107 -9.78 -51.05 12.17
CA ASP A 107 -8.85 -49.93 11.96
C ASP A 107 -9.14 -49.18 10.65
N LEU A 108 -9.49 -49.89 9.58
CA LEU A 108 -9.91 -49.30 8.31
C LEU A 108 -11.16 -48.44 8.46
N LYS A 109 -12.20 -48.94 9.16
CA LYS A 109 -13.41 -48.15 9.45
C LYS A 109 -13.11 -46.90 10.28
N ARG A 110 -12.18 -46.99 11.25
CA ARG A 110 -11.73 -45.84 12.03
C ARG A 110 -11.06 -44.80 11.12
N TYR A 111 -10.10 -45.22 10.30
CA TYR A 111 -9.40 -44.29 9.40
C TYR A 111 -10.30 -43.66 8.34
N GLU A 112 -11.30 -44.38 7.81
CA GLU A 112 -12.28 -43.79 6.89
C GLU A 112 -13.16 -42.72 7.58
N THR A 113 -13.52 -42.93 8.85
CA THR A 113 -14.24 -41.92 9.64
C THR A 113 -13.37 -40.68 9.88
N GLU A 114 -12.14 -40.87 10.38
CA GLU A 114 -11.20 -39.78 10.61
C GLU A 114 -10.87 -38.99 9.33
N LYS A 115 -10.73 -39.68 8.19
CA LYS A 115 -10.50 -39.03 6.89
C LYS A 115 -11.65 -38.11 6.50
N LYS A 116 -12.90 -38.49 6.74
CA LYS A 116 -14.07 -37.64 6.46
C LYS A 116 -14.05 -36.36 7.31
N GLU A 117 -13.71 -36.48 8.59
CA GLU A 117 -13.60 -35.33 9.50
C GLU A 117 -12.45 -34.38 9.11
N ILE A 118 -11.30 -34.94 8.70
CA ILE A 118 -10.15 -34.14 8.22
C ILE A 118 -10.52 -33.42 6.92
N LYS A 119 -11.18 -34.13 5.99
CA LYS A 119 -11.64 -33.54 4.72
C LYS A 119 -12.63 -32.40 4.96
N ALA A 120 -13.62 -32.59 5.83
CA ALA A 120 -14.58 -31.54 6.17
C ALA A 120 -13.90 -30.30 6.77
N ARG A 121 -12.87 -30.49 7.63
CA ARG A 121 -12.07 -29.38 8.16
C ARG A 121 -11.24 -28.67 7.08
N ALA A 122 -10.64 -29.42 6.16
CA ALA A 122 -9.90 -28.85 5.04
C ALA A 122 -10.81 -27.97 4.16
N GLU A 123 -11.99 -28.49 3.81
CA GLU A 123 -12.99 -27.77 3.01
C GLU A 123 -13.53 -26.52 3.73
N ALA A 124 -13.72 -26.59 5.06
CA ALA A 124 -14.09 -25.44 5.88
C ALA A 124 -13.03 -24.33 5.86
N PHE A 125 -11.74 -24.68 6.04
CA PHE A 125 -10.64 -23.72 5.96
C PHE A 125 -10.48 -23.14 4.55
N GLU A 126 -10.67 -23.93 3.49
CA GLU A 126 -10.69 -23.40 2.13
C GLU A 126 -11.83 -22.42 1.89
N ALA A 127 -13.04 -22.71 2.39
CA ALA A 127 -14.18 -21.81 2.27
C ALA A 127 -13.90 -20.49 2.98
N GLN A 128 -13.31 -20.54 4.18
CA GLN A 128 -12.94 -19.36 4.95
C GLN A 128 -11.82 -18.56 4.26
N SER A 129 -10.81 -19.23 3.73
CA SER A 129 -9.75 -18.61 2.92
C SER A 129 -10.31 -17.90 1.67
N ARG A 130 -11.25 -18.53 0.96
CA ARG A 130 -11.90 -17.93 -0.21
C ARG A 130 -12.72 -16.70 0.17
N TYR A 131 -13.48 -16.77 1.26
CA TYR A 131 -14.27 -15.64 1.77
C TYR A 131 -13.38 -14.42 2.11
N GLU A 132 -12.31 -14.63 2.86
CA GLU A 132 -11.37 -13.54 3.21
C GLU A 132 -10.65 -12.98 1.99
N ASN A 133 -10.31 -13.82 1.01
CA ASN A 133 -9.66 -13.36 -0.21
C ASN A 133 -10.60 -12.52 -1.09
N GLU A 134 -11.87 -12.91 -1.22
CA GLU A 134 -12.89 -12.11 -1.91
C GLU A 134 -13.13 -10.77 -1.20
N LEU A 135 -13.10 -10.78 0.13
CA LEU A 135 -13.24 -9.58 0.94
C LEU A 135 -12.06 -8.63 0.72
N ALA A 136 -10.82 -9.17 0.71
CA ALA A 136 -9.61 -8.41 0.43
C ALA A 136 -9.60 -7.79 -0.97
N ASP A 137 -10.05 -8.51 -2.00
CA ASP A 137 -10.04 -8.02 -3.37
C ASP A 137 -11.04 -6.86 -3.59
N LYS A 138 -12.15 -6.83 -2.83
CA LYS A 138 -13.07 -5.68 -2.80
C LYS A 138 -12.41 -4.41 -2.24
N TYR A 139 -11.55 -4.54 -1.24
CA TYR A 139 -10.81 -3.41 -0.65
C TYR A 139 -9.57 -2.98 -1.46
N PHE A 140 -9.14 -3.76 -2.46
CA PHE A 140 -7.91 -3.50 -3.23
C PHE A 140 -8.04 -2.46 -4.35
N HIS A 141 -9.25 -2.19 -4.85
CA HIS A 141 -9.46 -1.33 -6.03
C HIS A 141 -8.97 0.14 -5.88
N PRO A 142 -9.21 0.84 -4.76
CA PRO A 142 -8.78 2.25 -4.64
C PRO A 142 -7.27 2.44 -4.41
N HIS A 143 -6.53 1.38 -4.06
CA HIS A 143 -5.12 1.48 -3.68
C HIS A 143 -4.20 1.96 -4.80
N HIS A 144 -4.41 1.47 -6.02
CA HIS A 144 -3.55 1.80 -7.16
C HIS A 144 -3.68 3.29 -7.55
N ALA A 145 -4.89 3.85 -7.45
CA ALA A 145 -5.14 5.25 -7.72
C ALA A 145 -4.54 6.17 -6.65
N LEU A 146 -4.57 5.77 -5.38
CA LEU A 146 -3.93 6.52 -4.28
C LEU A 146 -2.40 6.52 -4.39
N ALA A 147 -1.80 5.39 -4.79
CA ALA A 147 -0.37 5.30 -5.05
C ALA A 147 0.07 6.20 -6.22
N LEU A 148 -0.70 6.20 -7.32
CA LEU A 148 -0.46 7.10 -8.46
C LEU A 148 -0.65 8.58 -8.07
N ALA A 149 -1.66 8.91 -7.28
CA ALA A 149 -1.85 10.28 -6.79
C ALA A 149 -0.63 10.77 -5.99
N MET A 150 -0.07 9.92 -5.13
CA MET A 150 1.13 10.26 -4.35
C MET A 150 2.35 10.51 -5.23
N THR A 151 2.59 9.70 -6.26
CA THR A 151 3.74 9.92 -7.17
C THR A 151 3.60 11.23 -7.94
N PHE A 152 2.40 11.59 -8.39
CA PHE A 152 2.17 12.90 -9.03
C PHE A 152 2.37 14.07 -8.07
N ILE A 153 1.96 13.95 -6.80
CA ILE A 153 2.22 14.97 -5.77
C ILE A 153 3.74 15.14 -5.55
N GLN A 154 4.49 14.04 -5.50
CA GLN A 154 5.95 14.09 -5.36
C GLN A 154 6.64 14.74 -6.57
N ILE A 155 6.18 14.44 -7.78
CA ILE A 155 6.67 15.10 -9.01
C ILE A 155 6.39 16.61 -8.95
N ALA A 156 5.20 17.02 -8.49
CA ALA A 156 4.85 18.43 -8.34
C ALA A 156 5.74 19.14 -7.30
N ILE A 157 6.05 18.50 -6.17
CA ILE A 157 6.98 19.03 -5.16
C ILE A 157 8.40 19.15 -5.72
N ALA A 158 8.88 18.13 -6.45
CA ALA A 158 10.21 18.17 -7.07
C ALA A 158 10.33 19.29 -8.09
N LEU A 159 9.32 19.47 -8.94
CA LEU A 159 9.25 20.57 -9.90
C LEU A 159 9.17 21.93 -9.21
N ALA A 160 8.43 22.05 -8.10
CA ALA A 160 8.38 23.27 -7.29
C ALA A 160 9.77 23.63 -6.73
N SER A 161 10.50 22.66 -6.19
CA SER A 161 11.87 22.85 -5.69
C SER A 161 12.84 23.28 -6.80
N VAL A 162 12.80 22.62 -7.97
CA VAL A 162 13.61 23.01 -9.14
C VAL A 162 13.27 24.44 -9.58
N THR A 163 12.00 24.82 -9.54
CA THR A 163 11.55 26.17 -9.90
C THR A 163 12.06 27.24 -8.93
N ALA A 164 12.12 26.94 -7.63
CA ALA A 164 12.74 27.82 -6.65
C ALA A 164 14.24 28.04 -6.92
N LEU A 165 14.98 26.99 -7.30
CA LEU A 165 16.41 27.10 -7.64
C LEU A 165 16.66 27.82 -8.96
N THR A 166 15.85 27.57 -10.00
CA THR A 166 16.07 28.15 -11.34
C THR A 166 15.44 29.51 -11.54
N GLN A 167 14.58 29.98 -10.63
CA GLN A 167 13.86 31.27 -10.68
C GLN A 167 13.08 31.53 -11.98
N ARG A 168 12.80 30.48 -12.78
CA ARG A 168 12.08 30.58 -14.05
C ARG A 168 10.58 30.37 -13.83
N ARG A 169 9.81 31.46 -13.83
CA ARG A 169 8.34 31.49 -13.62
C ARG A 169 7.54 30.58 -14.58
N TRP A 170 8.05 30.29 -15.77
CA TRP A 170 7.37 29.40 -16.73
C TRP A 170 7.32 27.93 -16.27
N LEU A 171 8.22 27.52 -15.36
CA LEU A 171 8.24 26.16 -14.81
C LEU A 171 7.11 25.88 -13.80
N LEU A 172 6.39 26.93 -13.34
CA LEU A 172 5.23 26.79 -12.45
C LEU A 172 4.00 26.20 -13.15
N TRP A 173 3.86 26.39 -14.47
CA TRP A 173 2.74 25.85 -15.25
C TRP A 173 2.68 24.30 -15.23
N PRO A 174 3.76 23.57 -15.56
CA PRO A 174 3.75 22.11 -15.48
C PRO A 174 3.64 21.60 -14.03
N ALA A 175 4.16 22.32 -13.04
CA ALA A 175 4.00 21.96 -11.62
C ALA A 175 2.54 22.07 -11.14
N GLY A 176 1.84 23.15 -11.51
CA GLY A 176 0.43 23.33 -11.22
C GLY A 176 -0.47 22.30 -11.92
N LEU A 177 -0.15 21.96 -13.17
CA LEU A 177 -0.85 20.91 -13.91
C LEU A 177 -0.68 19.54 -13.24
N GLY A 178 0.54 19.19 -12.82
CA GLY A 178 0.82 17.95 -12.09
C GLY A 178 0.09 17.87 -10.75
N ALA A 179 0.01 18.99 -10.01
CA ALA A 179 -0.74 19.07 -8.77
C ALA A 179 -2.25 18.88 -8.98
N LEU A 180 -2.83 19.50 -10.01
CA LEU A 180 -4.25 19.33 -10.37
C LEU A 180 -4.58 17.89 -10.78
N VAL A 181 -3.72 17.26 -11.58
CA VAL A 181 -3.88 15.86 -11.98
C VAL A 181 -3.77 14.93 -10.76
N GLY A 182 -2.80 15.17 -9.87
CA GLY A 182 -2.66 14.41 -8.62
C GLY A 182 -3.87 14.54 -7.70
N CYS A 183 -4.41 15.75 -7.54
CA CYS A 183 -5.62 15.98 -6.74
C CYS A 183 -6.87 15.35 -7.40
N GLY A 184 -7.00 15.45 -8.72
CA GLY A 184 -8.10 14.83 -9.47
C GLY A 184 -8.10 13.31 -9.37
N LEU A 185 -6.93 12.68 -9.48
CA LEU A 185 -6.78 11.24 -9.27
C LEU A 185 -7.08 10.82 -7.83
N ALA A 186 -6.69 11.62 -6.83
CA ALA A 186 -7.03 11.36 -5.43
C ALA A 186 -8.54 11.44 -5.16
N VAL A 187 -9.24 12.40 -5.77
CA VAL A 187 -10.71 12.52 -5.66
C VAL A 187 -11.40 11.37 -6.39
N TRP A 188 -10.95 11.00 -7.60
CA TRP A 188 -11.50 9.87 -8.35
C TRP A 188 -11.27 8.52 -7.65
N ALA A 189 -10.14 8.36 -6.96
CA ALA A 189 -9.87 7.17 -6.15
C ALA A 189 -10.87 6.97 -4.99
N TYR A 190 -11.58 8.02 -4.59
CA TYR A 190 -12.51 8.02 -3.46
C TYR A 190 -13.98 7.96 -3.89
N LEU A 191 -14.28 8.10 -5.18
CA LEU A 191 -15.62 8.22 -5.76
C LEU A 191 -16.01 6.93 -6.49
#